data_AF-A0A7X3H3W0-F1
#
_entry.id   AF-A0A7X3H3W0-F1
#
_cell.length_a   1.000
_cell.length_b   1.000
_cell.length_c   1.000
_cell.angle_alpha   90.00
_cell.angle_beta   90.00
_cell.angle_gamma   90.00
#
_symmetry.space_group_name_H-M   'P 1'
#
loop_
_entity.id
_entity.type
_entity.pdbx_description
1 polymer ?
#
loop_
_entity_poly.entity_id
_entity_poly.type
_entity_poly.pdbx_seq_one_letter_code
_entity_poly.pdbx_strand_id
1 'polypeptide(L)' 'MTIRRCPGCSAVLQQQEITVGGVTELYWVCPEGDWEEPVNNAKANQQEAEEDAPD' A
#
# COMPACT_ATOMS: atom_id res chain seq x y z
N MET A 1 -12.68 0.88 7.92
CA MET A 1 -11.21 0.73 7.88
C MET A 1 -10.86 0.17 6.51
N THR A 2 -10.17 0.93 5.67
CA THR A 2 -9.74 0.46 4.35
C THR A 2 -8.54 -0.44 4.55
N ILE A 3 -8.70 -1.75 4.32
CA ILE A 3 -7.61 -2.72 4.41
C ILE A 3 -6.97 -2.79 3.03
N ARG A 4 -5.67 -2.47 2.95
CA ARG A 4 -4.85 -2.71 1.75
C ARG A 4 -3.95 -3.91 1.97
N ARG A 5 -3.70 -4.66 0.90
CA ARG A 5 -2.83 -5.84 0.90
C ARG A 5 -1.68 -5.62 -0.07
N CYS A 6 -0.51 -6.14 0.28
CA CYS A 6 0.67 -6.14 -0.56
C CYS A 6 0.44 -7.03 -1.78
N PRO A 7 0.73 -6.58 -3.01
CA PRO A 7 0.56 -7.41 -4.20
C PRO A 7 1.56 -8.57 -4.27
N GLY A 8 2.73 -8.46 -3.65
CA GLY A 8 3.74 -9.53 -3.65
C GLY A 8 3.42 -10.70 -2.72
N CYS A 9 3.05 -10.39 -1.48
CA CYS A 9 2.90 -11.39 -0.41
C CYS A 9 1.51 -11.46 0.22
N SER A 10 0.54 -10.66 -0.24
CA SER A 10 -0.82 -10.56 0.31
C SER A 10 -0.92 -10.10 1.77
N ALA A 11 0.20 -9.76 2.41
CA ALA A 11 0.23 -9.23 3.78
C ALA A 11 -0.52 -7.89 3.86
N VAL A 12 -1.11 -7.60 5.02
CA VAL A 12 -1.81 -6.32 5.26
C VAL A 12 -0.78 -5.19 5.33
N LEU A 13 -0.94 -4.19 4.46
CA LEU A 13 -0.10 -3.00 4.45
C LEU A 13 -0.37 -2.16 5.71
N GLN A 14 0.70 -1.67 6.33
CA GLN A 14 0.64 -0.79 7.50
C GLN A 14 0.96 0.64 7.12
N GLN A 15 0.28 1.60 7.74
CA GLN A 15 0.58 3.00 7.53
C GLN A 15 1.75 3.43 8.41
N GLN A 16 2.77 4.03 7.81
CA GLN A 16 3.91 4.62 8.51
C GLN A 16 4.05 6.09 8.14
N GLU A 17 4.30 6.93 9.13
CA GLU A 17 4.56 8.36 8.93
C GLU A 17 6.04 8.57 8.70
N ILE A 18 6.38 9.13 7.53
CA ILE A 18 7.76 9.41 7.14
C ILE A 18 7.89 10.92 6.98
N THR A 19 8.84 11.52 7.71
CA THR A 19 9.10 12.95 7.61
C THR A 19 10.35 13.21 6.79
N VAL A 20 10.19 13.82 5.60
CA VAL A 20 11.28 14.14 4.68
C VAL A 20 11.32 15.65 4.47
N GLY A 21 12.45 16.27 4.82
CA GLY A 21 12.63 17.72 4.61
C GLY A 21 11.66 18.62 5.37
N GLY A 22 11.06 18.14 6.47
CA GLY A 22 10.06 18.86 7.26
C GLY A 22 8.61 18.67 6.80
N VAL A 23 8.37 17.84 5.78
CA VAL A 23 7.04 17.41 5.37
C VAL A 23 6.81 16.00 5.89
N THR A 24 5.73 15.81 6.67
CA THR A 24 5.28 14.49 7.12
C THR A 24 4.28 13.93 6.13
N GLU A 25 4.61 12.78 5.54
CA GLU A 25 3.76 12.05 4.61
C GLU A 25 3.50 10.66 5.15
N LEU A 26 2.32 10.12 4.85
CA LEU A 26 1.94 8.78 5.27
C LEU A 26 2.24 7.82 4.12
N TYR A 27 2.79 6.64 4.42
CA TYR A 27 3.13 5.60 3.45
C TYR A 27 2.46 4.28 3.84
N TRP A 28 2.01 3.52 2.85
CA TRP A 28 1.67 2.11 2.99
C TRP A 28 2.94 1.27 2.87
N VAL A 29 3.30 0.57 3.93
CA VAL A 29 4.51 -0.24 4.02
C VAL A 29 4.12 -1.69 4.27
N CYS A 30 4.69 -2.61 3.50
CA CYS A 30 4.57 -4.04 3.74
C CYS A 30 5.46 -4.45 4.93
N PRO A 31 4.92 -5.19 5.92
CA PRO A 31 5.72 -5.66 7.05
C PRO A 31 6.84 -6.63 6.66
N GLU A 32 6.76 -7.26 5.49
CA GLU A 32 7.81 -8.16 4.98
C GLU A 32 8.94 -7.42 4.25
N GLY A 33 8.74 -6.14 3.91
CA GLY A 33 9.74 -5.29 3.27
C GLY A 33 9.75 -5.33 1.73
N ASP A 34 8.80 -6.03 1.11
CA ASP A 34 8.72 -6.17 -0.35
C ASP A 34 8.04 -4.99 -1.08
N TRP A 35 7.37 -4.07 -0.37
CA TRP A 35 6.59 -2.99 -0.98
C TRP A 35 6.42 -1.77 -0.09
N GLU A 36 6.53 -0.57 -0.68
CA GLU A 36 6.20 0.72 -0.05
C GLU A 36 5.61 1.72 -1.07
N GLU A 37 4.57 2.47 -0.68
CA GLU A 37 3.98 3.53 -1.51
C GLU A 37 3.38 4.66 -0.66
N PRO A 38 3.37 5.92 -1.13
CA PRO A 38 2.74 7.02 -0.40
C PRO A 38 1.21 6.85 -0.35
N VAL A 39 0.61 7.22 0.78
CA VAL A 39 -0.85 7.35 0.96
C VAL A 39 -1.29 8.66 0.27
N ASN A 40 -1.05 8.77 -1.03
CA ASN A 40 -1.51 9.92 -1.79
C ASN A 40 -3.00 9.73 -2.06
N ASN A 41 -3.84 10.61 -1.49
CA ASN A 41 -5.31 10.54 -1.61
C ASN A 41 -5.83 10.86 -3.02
N ALA A 42 -4.94 10.95 -4.02
CA ALA A 42 -5.24 11.30 -5.39
C ALA A 42 -4.85 10.14 -6.34
N LYS A 43 -5.89 9.45 -6.82
CA LYS A 43 -5.90 8.36 -7.82
C LYS A 43 -5.68 6.95 -7.28
N ALA A 44 -6.82 6.35 -6.96
CA ALA A 44 -7.13 4.95 -7.28
C ALA A 44 -6.92 4.68 -8.78
N ASN A 45 -5.66 4.63 -9.22
CA ASN A 45 -5.30 4.21 -10.56
C ASN A 45 -3.90 3.59 -10.52
N GLN A 46 -3.84 2.36 -10.03
CA GLN A 46 -3.02 1.29 -10.61
C GLN A 46 -3.36 -0.05 -9.92
N GLN A 47 -4.01 -0.91 -10.72
CA GLN A 47 -4.04 -2.38 -10.66
C GLN A 47 -4.93 -2.94 -9.53
N GLU A 48 -6.16 -3.43 -9.78
CA GLU A 48 -6.49 -4.45 -10.78
C GLU A 48 -5.32 -5.44 -10.87
N ALA A 49 -5.04 -6.11 -9.76
CA ALA A 49 -4.73 -7.52 -9.81
C ALA A 49 -6.08 -8.25 -9.99
N GLU A 50 -6.51 -8.32 -11.25
CA GLU A 50 -6.94 -9.57 -11.88
C GLU A 50 -6.00 -10.69 -11.33
N GLU A 51 -6.38 -11.90 -10.96
CA GLU A 51 -7.56 -12.72 -11.24
C GLU A 51 -7.43 -13.96 -10.33
N ASP A 52 -8.50 -14.33 -9.60
CA ASP A 52 -8.76 -15.73 -9.23
C ASP A 52 -10.26 -15.86 -8.96
N ALA A 53 -11.01 -16.02 -10.05
CA ALA A 53 -12.39 -16.44 -10.00
C ALA A 53 -12.46 -17.95 -9.70
N PRO A 54 -13.40 -18.41 -8.87
CA PRO A 54 -13.55 -19.82 -8.49
C PRO A 54 -14.10 -20.69 -9.63
N ASP A 55 -13.65 -21.95 -9.71
CA ASP A 55 -14.34 -23.05 -10.42
C ASP A 55 -15.27 -23.80 -9.45
#